data_AF-A0A1V6UYH7-F1
#
_entry.id   AF-A0A1V6UYH7-F1
#
_cell.length_a   1.000
_cell.length_b   1.000
_cell.length_c   1.000
_cell.angle_alpha   90.00
_cell.angle_beta   90.00
_cell.angle_gamma   90.00
#
_symmetry.space_group_name_H-M   'P 1'
#
loop_
_entity.id
_entity.type
_entity.pdbx_description
1 polymer ?
#
loop_
_entity_poly.entity_id
_entity_poly.type
_entity_poly.pdbx_seq_one_letter_code
_entity_poly.pdbx_strand_id
1 'polypeptide(L)'
;MADSETKPAVVCVFCGSVPGKNPVHMEAARTLAEEFHKHNVQLVYGGGTTGLMGELARALVALSGPKAVHGIIPRALVKIATVGSMRQHHEGQPSAEGPGKAAERVIDADDFGGIPESEYGVTTIVPDMHTRKRMMAEKVLEGGPGSGFVSLAGGFGTIEEVMEMTTWNQLGIHKVGVVLLNINGYWDGLLAWVRNAVQEGYISASNGGILAEAKEVSEVWPKLLAYQVSNGRMQLNWGEE
;
A
#
# COMPACT_ATOMS: atom_id res chain seq x y z
N MET A 1 -15.40 19.69 -27.33
CA MET A 1 -15.02 20.32 -26.04
C MET A 1 -14.11 19.32 -25.37
N ALA A 2 -12.83 19.63 -25.25
CA ALA A 2 -11.86 18.76 -24.59
C ALA A 2 -12.24 18.71 -23.12
N ASP A 3 -12.65 17.53 -22.66
CA ASP A 3 -12.91 17.26 -21.25
C ASP A 3 -11.62 17.59 -20.50
N SER A 4 -11.69 18.47 -19.50
CA SER A 4 -10.51 18.74 -18.66
C SER A 4 -10.17 17.42 -17.98
N GLU A 5 -9.06 16.77 -18.39
CA GLU A 5 -8.63 15.48 -17.86
C GLU A 5 -8.67 15.54 -16.33
N THR A 6 -9.67 14.86 -15.76
CA THR A 6 -9.78 14.74 -14.32
C THR A 6 -8.57 13.98 -13.84
N LYS A 7 -7.82 14.59 -12.90
CA LYS A 7 -6.61 13.99 -12.37
C LYS A 7 -6.90 12.56 -11.90
N PRO A 8 -6.12 11.55 -12.31
CA PRO A 8 -6.30 10.18 -11.86
C PRO A 8 -6.30 10.07 -10.33
N ALA A 9 -7.13 9.16 -9.80
CA ALA A 9 -7.04 8.78 -8.39
C ALA A 9 -5.70 8.10 -8.11
N VAL A 10 -5.14 8.34 -6.92
CA VAL A 10 -3.95 7.66 -6.44
C VAL A 10 -4.33 6.86 -5.21
N VAL A 11 -4.17 5.54 -5.26
CA VAL A 11 -4.50 4.64 -4.17
C VAL A 11 -3.23 4.00 -3.63
N CYS A 12 -2.99 4.17 -2.34
CA CYS A 12 -1.92 3.47 -1.64
C CYS A 12 -2.41 2.13 -1.13
N VAL A 13 -1.72 1.04 -1.48
CA VAL A 13 -2.07 -0.31 -1.02
C VAL A 13 -1.06 -0.84 -0.02
N PHE A 14 -1.53 -1.15 1.19
CA PHE A 14 -0.78 -1.85 2.23
C PHE A 14 -1.10 -3.34 2.18
N CYS A 15 -0.08 -4.19 2.02
CA CYS A 15 -0.29 -5.63 1.92
C CYS A 15 0.97 -6.44 2.30
N GLY A 16 0.80 -7.76 2.45
CA GLY A 16 1.88 -8.65 2.82
C GLY A 16 2.99 -8.75 1.76
N SER A 17 4.24 -8.83 2.23
CA SER A 17 5.42 -9.17 1.42
C SER A 17 5.50 -10.66 1.05
N VAL A 18 4.56 -11.47 1.51
CA VAL A 18 4.47 -12.90 1.24
C VAL A 18 3.09 -13.26 0.67
N PRO A 19 2.95 -14.37 -0.09
CA PRO A 19 1.68 -14.75 -0.70
C PRO A 19 0.55 -15.10 0.29
N GLY A 20 0.92 -15.51 1.51
CA GLY A 20 0.01 -16.17 2.45
C GLY A 20 -0.21 -17.64 2.09
N LYS A 21 -0.98 -18.36 2.93
CA LYS A 21 -1.30 -19.79 2.73
C LYS A 21 -2.56 -20.01 1.90
N ASN A 22 -3.50 -19.07 1.96
CA ASN A 22 -4.74 -19.15 1.21
C ASN A 22 -4.57 -18.42 -0.14
N PRO A 23 -4.69 -19.11 -1.29
CA PRO A 23 -4.46 -18.52 -2.61
C PRO A 23 -5.42 -17.38 -2.95
N VAL A 24 -6.57 -17.31 -2.26
CA VAL A 24 -7.58 -16.25 -2.46
C VAL A 24 -6.99 -14.83 -2.32
N HIS A 25 -5.94 -14.65 -1.50
CA HIS A 25 -5.34 -13.34 -1.30
C HIS A 25 -4.50 -12.90 -2.50
N MET A 26 -3.78 -13.83 -3.13
CA MET A 26 -3.06 -13.55 -4.39
C MET A 26 -4.04 -13.25 -5.52
N GLU A 27 -5.16 -13.96 -5.56
CA GLU A 27 -6.24 -13.66 -6.52
C GLU A 27 -6.80 -12.26 -6.29
N ALA A 28 -7.12 -11.90 -5.04
CA ALA A 28 -7.60 -10.56 -4.71
C ALA A 28 -6.62 -9.46 -5.10
N ALA A 29 -5.30 -9.70 -4.99
CA ALA A 29 -4.28 -8.75 -5.45
C ALA A 29 -4.33 -8.55 -6.99
N ARG A 30 -4.51 -9.63 -7.76
CA ARG A 30 -4.69 -9.52 -9.23
C ARG A 30 -5.97 -8.81 -9.61
N THR A 31 -7.11 -9.23 -9.04
CA THR A 31 -8.40 -8.62 -9.34
C THR A 31 -8.42 -7.14 -8.94
N LEU A 32 -7.71 -6.75 -7.87
CA LEU A 32 -7.58 -5.35 -7.49
C LEU A 32 -6.82 -4.53 -8.55
N ALA A 33 -5.80 -5.09 -9.19
CA ALA A 33 -5.12 -4.44 -10.31
C ALA A 33 -6.06 -4.22 -11.50
N GLU A 34 -6.92 -5.20 -11.82
CA GLU A 34 -7.92 -5.09 -12.88
C GLU A 34 -8.94 -3.97 -12.57
N GLU A 35 -9.41 -3.91 -11.33
CA GLU A 35 -10.32 -2.86 -10.87
C GLU A 35 -9.67 -1.47 -10.95
N PHE A 36 -8.38 -1.36 -10.58
CA PHE A 36 -7.63 -0.11 -10.71
C PHE A 36 -7.44 0.31 -12.17
N HIS A 37 -7.08 -0.63 -13.05
CA HIS A 37 -6.96 -0.37 -14.48
C HIS A 37 -8.27 0.16 -15.08
N LYS A 38 -9.38 -0.53 -14.80
CA LYS A 38 -10.73 -0.17 -15.27
C LYS A 38 -11.14 1.25 -14.88
N HIS A 39 -10.70 1.73 -13.72
CA HIS A 39 -11.03 3.05 -13.19
C HIS A 39 -9.92 4.09 -13.36
N ASN A 40 -8.87 3.80 -14.14
CA ASN A 40 -7.71 4.67 -14.36
C ASN A 40 -7.05 5.11 -13.03
N VAL A 41 -6.95 4.20 -12.08
CA VAL A 41 -6.34 4.43 -10.75
C VAL A 41 -4.83 4.18 -10.84
N GLN A 42 -4.06 5.09 -10.24
CA GLN A 42 -2.62 4.96 -10.06
C GLN A 42 -2.34 4.29 -8.70
N LEU A 43 -1.34 3.41 -8.65
CA LEU A 43 -0.95 2.67 -7.45
C LEU A 43 0.28 3.28 -6.79
N VAL A 44 0.20 3.46 -5.47
CA VAL A 44 1.35 3.67 -4.59
C VAL A 44 1.48 2.47 -3.65
N TYR A 45 2.68 1.96 -3.42
CA TYR A 45 2.90 0.82 -2.53
C TYR A 45 4.32 0.76 -1.97
N GLY A 46 4.62 -0.26 -1.16
CA GLY A 46 5.92 -0.42 -0.48
C GLY A 46 7.14 -0.76 -1.34
N GLY A 47 6.96 -1.01 -2.65
CA GLY A 47 8.08 -1.25 -3.57
C GLY A 47 8.69 -2.66 -3.55
N GLY A 48 8.11 -3.58 -2.78
CA GLY A 48 8.56 -4.98 -2.71
C GLY A 48 8.12 -5.81 -3.92
N THR A 49 8.95 -6.76 -4.36
CA THR A 49 8.72 -7.52 -5.61
C THR A 49 8.09 -8.90 -5.40
N THR A 50 7.77 -9.24 -4.14
CA THR A 50 7.30 -10.58 -3.74
C THR A 50 5.93 -10.51 -3.07
N GLY A 51 5.28 -11.67 -2.95
CA GLY A 51 3.97 -11.79 -2.30
C GLY A 51 2.89 -10.95 -2.97
N LEU A 52 1.97 -10.44 -2.15
CA LEU A 52 0.84 -9.64 -2.60
C LEU A 52 1.28 -8.31 -3.22
N MET A 53 2.33 -7.69 -2.67
CA MET A 53 2.90 -6.46 -3.21
C MET A 53 3.38 -6.64 -4.65
N GLY A 54 4.22 -7.65 -4.88
CA GLY A 54 4.76 -7.93 -6.20
C GLY A 54 3.68 -8.31 -7.21
N GLU A 55 2.69 -9.09 -6.78
CA GLU A 55 1.58 -9.51 -7.64
C GLU A 55 0.72 -8.34 -8.11
N LEU A 56 0.28 -7.49 -7.18
CA LEU A 56 -0.52 -6.31 -7.47
C LEU A 56 0.22 -5.35 -8.42
N ALA A 57 1.48 -5.04 -8.09
CA ALA A 57 2.30 -4.13 -8.88
C ALA A 57 2.50 -4.66 -10.31
N ARG A 58 2.92 -5.92 -10.45
CA ARG A 58 3.15 -6.53 -11.77
C ARG A 58 1.88 -6.62 -12.61
N ALA A 59 0.77 -7.03 -12.00
CA ALA A 59 -0.52 -7.12 -12.70
C ALA A 59 -0.96 -5.75 -13.22
N LEU A 60 -0.83 -4.68 -12.41
CA LEU A 60 -1.23 -3.34 -12.83
C LEU A 60 -0.28 -2.76 -13.89
N VAL A 61 1.04 -3.01 -13.80
CA VAL A 61 1.99 -2.59 -14.85
C VAL A 61 1.67 -3.28 -16.18
N ALA A 62 1.31 -4.57 -16.17
CA ALA A 62 0.94 -5.29 -17.38
C ALA A 62 -0.32 -4.70 -18.06
N LEU A 63 -1.23 -4.12 -17.29
CA LEU A 63 -2.48 -3.54 -17.78
C LEU A 63 -2.37 -2.05 -18.15
N SER A 64 -1.66 -1.26 -17.33
CA SER A 64 -1.67 0.20 -17.37
C SER A 64 -0.29 0.83 -17.63
N GLY A 65 0.76 0.02 -17.76
CA GLY A 65 2.13 0.46 -17.96
C GLY A 65 2.86 0.85 -16.67
N PRO A 66 4.19 0.98 -16.72
CA PRO A 66 5.05 1.19 -15.54
C PRO A 66 4.78 2.50 -14.79
N LYS A 67 4.30 3.53 -15.50
CA LYS A 67 3.96 4.83 -14.90
C LYS A 67 2.72 4.79 -14.02
N ALA A 68 1.88 3.75 -14.15
CA ALA A 68 0.71 3.55 -13.32
C ALA A 68 1.03 3.08 -11.90
N VAL A 69 2.29 2.70 -11.62
CA VAL A 69 2.71 2.10 -10.36
C VAL A 69 3.95 2.79 -9.83
N HIS A 70 3.88 3.22 -8.57
CA HIS A 70 4.98 3.87 -7.85
C HIS A 70 5.28 3.15 -6.53
N GLY A 71 6.42 2.46 -6.48
CA GLY A 71 6.95 1.84 -5.27
C GLY A 71 7.85 2.78 -4.48
N ILE A 72 7.66 2.86 -3.17
CA ILE A 72 8.51 3.67 -2.28
C ILE A 72 9.16 2.73 -1.26
N ILE A 73 10.48 2.57 -1.37
CA ILE A 73 11.26 1.58 -0.62
C ILE A 73 12.35 2.28 0.20
N PRO A 74 12.56 1.94 1.48
CA PRO A 74 13.63 2.52 2.27
C PRO A 74 14.97 1.88 1.88
N ARG A 75 16.06 2.67 1.96
CA ARG A 75 17.41 2.24 1.63
C ARG A 75 17.83 0.95 2.34
N ALA A 76 17.40 0.76 3.58
CA ALA A 76 17.71 -0.41 4.39
C ALA A 76 17.15 -1.74 3.84
N LEU A 77 16.13 -1.71 2.97
CA LEU A 77 15.49 -2.90 2.41
C LEU A 77 15.93 -3.21 0.97
N VAL A 78 16.85 -2.40 0.43
CA VAL A 78 17.45 -2.58 -0.89
C VAL A 78 18.77 -3.34 -0.75
N LYS A 79 18.92 -4.44 -1.50
CA LYS A 79 20.21 -5.11 -1.67
C LYS A 79 20.83 -4.65 -2.99
N ILE A 80 22.05 -4.12 -2.92
CA ILE A 80 22.80 -3.75 -4.12
C ILE A 80 23.59 -4.99 -4.57
N ALA A 81 23.30 -5.49 -5.77
CA ALA A 81 24.12 -6.51 -6.42
C ALA A 81 25.29 -5.82 -7.14
N THR A 82 26.52 -6.16 -6.77
CA THR A 82 27.70 -5.75 -7.52
C THR A 82 27.89 -6.66 -8.72
N VAL A 83 28.19 -6.07 -9.88
CA VAL A 83 28.55 -6.77 -11.11
C VAL A 83 29.87 -7.53 -10.87
N GLY A 84 29.76 -8.79 -10.45
CA GLY A 84 30.90 -9.63 -10.11
C GLY A 84 30.55 -10.94 -9.40
N SER A 85 29.40 -11.03 -8.73
CA SER A 85 29.00 -12.26 -8.00
C SER A 85 28.34 -13.35 -8.87
N MET A 86 28.22 -13.16 -10.19
CA MET A 86 27.62 -14.17 -11.09
C MET A 86 28.61 -15.19 -11.68
N ARG A 87 29.85 -15.27 -11.17
CA ARG A 87 30.83 -16.29 -11.58
C ARG A 87 31.52 -16.95 -10.39
N GLN A 88 30.76 -17.67 -9.58
CA GLN A 88 31.15 -18.93 -8.91
C GLN A 88 30.13 -19.25 -7.81
N HIS A 89 29.11 -20.04 -8.13
CA HIS A 89 28.57 -20.96 -7.14
C HIS A 89 28.79 -22.37 -7.68
N HIS A 90 29.92 -22.95 -7.22
CA HIS A 90 30.10 -24.39 -7.17
C HIS A 90 29.00 -24.98 -6.29
N GLU A 91 28.46 -26.13 -6.73
CA GLU A 91 27.50 -26.93 -5.99
C GLU A 91 28.01 -27.27 -4.57
N GLY A 92 27.15 -27.06 -3.57
CA GLY A 92 27.30 -27.68 -2.25
C GLY A 92 27.82 -26.77 -1.13
N GLN A 93 26.94 -25.94 -0.55
CA GLN A 93 26.90 -25.64 0.88
C GLN A 93 25.66 -24.80 1.25
N PRO A 94 24.87 -25.18 2.27
CA PRO A 94 23.77 -24.34 2.75
C PRO A 94 24.37 -23.18 3.56
N SER A 95 24.25 -21.96 3.05
CA SER A 95 24.59 -20.75 3.80
C SER A 95 23.56 -20.54 4.92
N ALA A 96 24.05 -20.49 6.15
CA ALA A 96 23.28 -20.26 7.37
C ALA A 96 22.36 -19.02 7.26
N GLU A 97 21.06 -19.25 7.33
CA GLU A 97 20.03 -18.22 7.49
C GLU A 97 20.08 -17.68 8.93
N GLY A 98 20.55 -16.44 9.10
CA GLY A 98 20.26 -15.66 10.30
C GLY A 98 18.81 -15.18 10.31
N PRO A 99 18.23 -14.77 11.46
CA PRO A 99 16.80 -14.47 11.61
C PRO A 99 16.42 -13.07 11.10
N GLY A 100 16.99 -12.64 9.96
CA GLY A 100 16.72 -11.36 9.33
C GLY A 100 15.79 -11.52 8.13
N LYS A 101 14.82 -10.61 7.97
CA LYS A 101 13.96 -10.54 6.77
C LYS A 101 14.84 -10.38 5.52
N ALA A 102 14.66 -11.24 4.53
CA ALA A 102 15.35 -11.14 3.24
C ALA A 102 15.07 -9.77 2.56
N ALA A 103 16.00 -9.30 1.74
CA ALA A 103 15.86 -8.02 1.04
C ALA A 103 14.58 -7.99 0.17
N GLU A 104 13.84 -6.88 0.23
CA GLU A 104 12.57 -6.75 -0.50
C GLU A 104 12.77 -6.39 -1.98
N ARG A 105 13.97 -5.90 -2.34
CA ARG A 105 14.36 -5.60 -3.71
C ARG A 105 15.88 -5.72 -3.91
N VAL A 106 16.29 -6.17 -5.09
CA VAL A 106 17.68 -6.20 -5.55
C VAL A 106 17.86 -5.16 -6.66
N ILE A 107 18.92 -4.36 -6.60
CA ILE A 107 19.24 -3.31 -7.59
C ILE A 107 20.71 -3.47 -8.00
N ASP A 108 21.01 -3.26 -9.27
CA ASP A 108 22.39 -3.30 -9.77
C ASP A 108 23.16 -2.01 -9.39
N ALA A 109 24.44 -2.17 -9.06
CA ALA A 109 25.28 -1.11 -8.49
C ALA A 109 25.51 0.12 -9.39
N ASP A 110 25.22 0.03 -10.69
CA ASP A 110 25.44 1.12 -11.65
C ASP A 110 24.27 2.13 -11.68
N ASP A 111 23.14 1.83 -11.04
CA ASP A 111 21.87 2.59 -11.12
C ASP A 111 21.59 3.53 -9.93
N PHE A 112 22.63 4.14 -9.34
CA PHE A 112 22.44 5.14 -8.27
C PHE A 112 21.80 6.46 -8.75
N GLY A 113 21.59 6.64 -10.06
CA GLY A 113 20.96 7.82 -10.67
C GLY A 113 19.43 7.75 -10.81
N GLY A 114 18.82 6.61 -10.47
CA GLY A 114 17.37 6.39 -10.57
C GLY A 114 17.10 4.93 -10.91
N ILE A 115 16.20 4.27 -10.18
CA ILE A 115 15.83 2.88 -10.49
C ILE A 115 15.07 2.91 -11.83
N PRO A 116 15.54 2.21 -12.88
CA PRO A 116 14.82 2.16 -14.14
C PRO A 116 13.41 1.61 -13.97
N GLU A 117 12.49 2.03 -14.84
CA GLU A 117 11.15 1.46 -14.92
C GLU A 117 11.25 -0.07 -15.05
N SER A 118 10.45 -0.79 -14.27
CA SER A 118 10.48 -2.25 -14.18
C SER A 118 9.10 -2.84 -14.38
N GLU A 119 9.00 -4.18 -14.42
CA GLU A 119 7.70 -4.86 -14.33
C GLU A 119 6.92 -4.53 -13.04
N TYR A 120 7.57 -3.92 -12.05
CA TYR A 120 6.98 -3.46 -10.79
C TYR A 120 6.77 -1.93 -10.73
N GLY A 121 6.93 -1.24 -11.87
CA GLY A 121 6.70 0.20 -12.01
C GLY A 121 7.92 1.06 -11.71
N VAL A 122 7.65 2.35 -11.51
CA VAL A 122 8.63 3.35 -11.05
C VAL A 122 8.93 3.10 -9.57
N THR A 123 10.18 3.29 -9.14
CA THR A 123 10.56 3.10 -7.72
C THR A 123 11.43 4.23 -7.20
N THR A 124 11.11 4.71 -6.00
CA THR A 124 11.88 5.73 -5.28
C THR A 124 12.47 5.16 -4.01
N ILE A 125 13.78 5.36 -3.84
CA ILE A 125 14.49 4.99 -2.60
C ILE A 125 14.44 6.17 -1.65
N VAL A 126 14.02 5.93 -0.42
CA VAL A 126 13.98 6.93 0.67
C VAL A 126 14.96 6.57 1.79
N PRO A 127 15.43 7.54 2.59
CA PRO A 127 16.40 7.29 3.66
C PRO A 127 15.87 6.35 4.75
N ASP A 128 14.60 6.47 5.12
CA ASP A 128 14.04 5.80 6.30
C ASP A 128 12.54 5.48 6.15
N MET A 129 12.01 4.72 7.11
CA MET A 129 10.60 4.29 7.13
C MET A 129 9.60 5.41 7.36
N HIS A 130 9.95 6.48 8.07
CA HIS A 130 9.05 7.62 8.28
C HIS A 130 8.90 8.42 6.99
N THR A 131 10.01 8.71 6.32
CA THR A 131 10.03 9.34 5.00
C THR A 131 9.25 8.51 3.98
N ARG A 132 9.37 7.17 4.05
CA ARG A 132 8.59 6.23 3.23
C ARG A 132 7.09 6.44 3.41
N LYS A 133 6.57 6.32 4.65
CA LYS A 133 5.14 6.44 4.93
C LYS A 133 4.59 7.82 4.60
N ARG A 134 5.35 8.88 4.91
CA ARG A 134 5.00 10.26 4.57
C ARG A 134 4.85 10.44 3.06
N MET A 135 5.85 10.03 2.27
CA MET A 135 5.80 10.17 0.81
C MET A 135 4.65 9.35 0.20
N MET A 136 4.39 8.14 0.71
CA MET A 136 3.25 7.33 0.27
C MET A 136 1.92 8.06 0.51
N ALA A 137 1.75 8.66 1.68
CA ALA A 137 0.57 9.45 1.99
C ALA A 137 0.46 10.72 1.13
N GLU A 138 1.53 11.50 0.99
CA GLU A 138 1.57 12.70 0.14
C GLU A 138 1.11 12.41 -1.29
N LYS A 139 1.59 11.31 -1.89
CA LYS A 139 1.19 10.89 -3.24
C LYS A 139 -0.31 10.59 -3.36
N VAL A 140 -0.89 9.97 -2.34
CA VAL A 140 -2.35 9.75 -2.28
C VAL A 140 -3.10 11.08 -2.21
N LEU A 141 -2.63 12.02 -1.39
CA LEU A 141 -3.30 13.32 -1.21
C LEU A 141 -3.15 14.24 -2.42
N GLU A 142 -2.11 14.04 -3.22
CA GLU A 142 -1.97 14.69 -4.52
C GLU A 142 -2.98 14.15 -5.54
N GLY A 143 -3.50 12.93 -5.39
CA GLY A 143 -4.38 12.29 -6.36
C GLY A 143 -5.76 12.96 -6.51
N GLY A 144 -6.48 12.58 -7.57
CA GLY A 144 -7.84 13.07 -7.83
C GLY A 144 -8.93 12.44 -6.93
N PRO A 145 -10.21 12.74 -7.20
CA PRO A 145 -11.34 12.11 -6.50
C PRO A 145 -11.27 10.58 -6.53
N GLY A 146 -11.56 9.94 -5.40
CA GLY A 146 -11.40 8.48 -5.23
C GLY A 146 -10.01 8.02 -4.77
N SER A 147 -9.07 8.95 -4.56
CA SER A 147 -7.79 8.63 -3.89
C SER A 147 -8.00 8.18 -2.45
N GLY A 148 -7.16 7.28 -1.96
CA GLY A 148 -7.22 6.80 -0.59
C GLY A 148 -6.28 5.65 -0.29
N PHE A 149 -6.56 4.95 0.81
CA PHE A 149 -5.75 3.85 1.30
C PHE A 149 -6.56 2.56 1.27
N VAL A 150 -5.94 1.48 0.80
CA VAL A 150 -6.55 0.14 0.77
C VAL A 150 -5.62 -0.85 1.44
N SER A 151 -6.18 -1.79 2.19
CA SER A 151 -5.40 -2.88 2.77
C SER A 151 -5.88 -4.24 2.29
N LEU A 152 -4.97 -5.00 1.68
CA LEU A 152 -5.12 -6.44 1.48
C LEU A 152 -4.59 -7.18 2.74
N ALA A 153 -4.68 -8.50 2.74
CA ALA A 153 -4.09 -9.32 3.80
C ALA A 153 -2.60 -9.00 4.02
N GLY A 154 -2.17 -9.00 5.28
CA GLY A 154 -0.80 -8.65 5.66
C GLY A 154 -0.51 -8.78 7.15
N GLY A 155 0.76 -8.68 7.53
CA GLY A 155 1.22 -8.88 8.90
C GLY A 155 1.27 -7.59 9.73
N PHE A 156 2.16 -7.56 10.74
CA PHE A 156 2.32 -6.42 11.64
C PHE A 156 2.65 -5.10 10.95
N GLY A 157 3.48 -5.12 9.91
CA GLY A 157 3.78 -3.91 9.15
C GLY A 157 2.54 -3.33 8.46
N THR A 158 1.71 -4.20 7.87
CA THR A 158 0.48 -3.79 7.17
C THR A 158 -0.54 -3.19 8.13
N ILE A 159 -0.77 -3.80 9.30
CA ILE A 159 -1.70 -3.24 10.28
C ILE A 159 -1.16 -1.94 10.90
N GLU A 160 0.15 -1.80 11.08
CA GLU A 160 0.76 -0.56 11.55
C GLU A 160 0.50 0.59 10.56
N GLU A 161 0.73 0.36 9.27
CA GLU A 161 0.48 1.34 8.20
C GLU A 161 -1.02 1.73 8.14
N VAL A 162 -1.93 0.75 8.24
CA VAL A 162 -3.38 0.98 8.29
C VAL A 162 -3.78 1.83 9.48
N MET A 163 -3.29 1.50 10.68
CA MET A 163 -3.65 2.20 11.91
C MET A 163 -3.06 3.61 11.95
N GLU A 164 -1.89 3.83 11.35
CA GLU A 164 -1.31 5.18 11.21
C GLU A 164 -2.19 6.06 10.33
N MET A 165 -2.60 5.60 9.14
CA MET A 165 -3.50 6.38 8.26
C MET A 165 -4.89 6.57 8.88
N THR A 166 -5.39 5.58 9.62
CA THR A 166 -6.64 5.72 10.38
C THR A 166 -6.55 6.82 11.42
N THR A 167 -5.43 6.86 12.15
CA THR A 167 -5.18 7.88 13.18
C THR A 167 -5.00 9.27 12.56
N TRP A 168 -4.27 9.38 11.45
CA TRP A 168 -4.11 10.65 10.72
C TRP A 168 -5.45 11.18 10.19
N ASN A 169 -6.34 10.30 9.72
CA ASN A 169 -7.72 10.68 9.40
C ASN A 169 -8.41 11.24 10.65
N GLN A 170 -8.43 10.49 11.75
CA GLN A 170 -9.07 10.91 13.01
C GLN A 170 -8.58 12.29 13.50
N LEU A 171 -7.27 12.56 13.37
CA LEU A 171 -6.61 13.79 13.81
C LEU A 171 -6.77 14.99 12.88
N GLY A 172 -7.47 14.87 11.76
CA GLY A 172 -7.65 16.01 10.85
C GLY A 172 -6.62 16.11 9.72
N ILE A 173 -5.58 15.26 9.71
CA ILE A 173 -4.39 15.41 8.84
C ILE A 173 -4.71 15.14 7.36
N HIS A 174 -5.59 14.17 7.06
CA HIS A 174 -6.07 13.94 5.69
C HIS A 174 -7.55 13.59 5.63
N LYS A 175 -8.17 13.69 4.44
CA LYS A 175 -9.62 13.52 4.27
C LYS A 175 -10.04 12.31 3.43
N VAL A 176 -9.08 11.54 2.91
CA VAL A 176 -9.33 10.34 2.11
C VAL A 176 -9.67 9.11 2.95
N GLY A 177 -10.39 8.16 2.35
CA GLY A 177 -10.86 6.94 3.02
C GLY A 177 -9.77 5.88 3.23
N VAL A 178 -10.01 5.00 4.21
CA VAL A 178 -9.18 3.82 4.49
C VAL A 178 -10.07 2.58 4.37
N VAL A 179 -9.80 1.73 3.39
CA VAL A 179 -10.62 0.54 3.08
C VAL A 179 -9.87 -0.74 3.42
N LEU A 180 -10.49 -1.61 4.22
CA LEU A 180 -10.01 -2.96 4.48
C LEU A 180 -10.68 -3.92 3.50
N LEU A 181 -9.90 -4.52 2.60
CA LEU A 181 -10.38 -5.55 1.71
C LEU A 181 -10.40 -6.90 2.44
N ASN A 182 -11.55 -7.20 3.04
CA ASN A 182 -11.81 -8.27 4.00
C ASN A 182 -12.15 -9.62 3.32
N ILE A 183 -11.25 -10.10 2.48
CA ILE A 183 -11.41 -11.39 1.79
C ILE A 183 -11.42 -12.53 2.80
N ASN A 184 -12.46 -13.37 2.76
CA ASN A 184 -12.66 -14.50 3.67
C ASN A 184 -12.56 -14.13 5.16
N GLY A 185 -12.96 -12.91 5.54
CA GLY A 185 -12.96 -12.48 6.94
C GLY A 185 -11.57 -12.24 7.54
N TYR A 186 -10.53 -12.04 6.71
CA TYR A 186 -9.17 -11.79 7.18
C TYR A 186 -9.06 -10.66 8.23
N TRP A 187 -9.83 -9.60 8.06
CA TRP A 187 -9.88 -8.42 8.92
C TRP A 187 -10.99 -8.44 9.98
N ASP A 188 -11.74 -9.54 10.12
CA ASP A 188 -12.86 -9.65 11.08
C ASP A 188 -12.43 -9.34 12.51
N GLY A 189 -11.23 -9.78 12.91
CA GLY A 189 -10.68 -9.52 14.24
C GLY A 189 -10.43 -8.04 14.50
N LEU A 190 -9.88 -7.31 13.51
CA LEU A 190 -9.64 -5.87 13.63
C LEU A 190 -10.97 -5.11 13.67
N LEU A 191 -11.90 -5.45 12.79
CA LEU A 191 -13.23 -4.83 12.75
C LEU A 191 -14.01 -5.09 14.05
N ALA A 192 -13.88 -6.28 14.64
CA ALA A 192 -14.44 -6.60 15.95
C ALA A 192 -13.82 -5.76 17.06
N TRP A 193 -12.50 -5.57 17.04
CA TRP A 193 -11.83 -4.68 17.98
C TRP A 193 -12.31 -3.23 17.86
N VAL A 194 -12.48 -2.70 16.63
CA VAL A 194 -13.03 -1.35 16.43
C VAL A 194 -14.43 -1.23 17.04
N ARG A 195 -15.32 -2.20 16.78
CA ARG A 195 -16.67 -2.22 17.36
C ARG A 195 -16.63 -2.21 18.89
N ASN A 196 -15.74 -3.02 19.48
CA ASN A 196 -15.57 -3.05 20.93
C ASN A 196 -15.03 -1.71 21.47
N ALA A 197 -14.02 -1.11 20.82
CA ALA A 197 -13.49 0.18 21.22
C ALA A 197 -14.52 1.32 21.11
N VAL A 198 -15.45 1.22 20.16
CA VAL A 198 -16.62 2.12 20.08
C VAL A 198 -17.58 1.90 21.24
N GLN A 199 -17.92 0.64 21.52
CA GLN A 199 -18.80 0.27 22.63
C GLN A 199 -18.25 0.73 23.98
N GLU A 200 -16.94 0.58 24.20
CA GLU A 200 -16.25 0.99 25.42
C GLU A 200 -15.89 2.48 25.46
N GLY A 201 -16.21 3.24 24.40
CA GLY A 201 -16.04 4.70 24.36
C GLY A 201 -14.62 5.21 24.08
N TYR A 202 -13.67 4.35 23.70
CA TYR A 202 -12.33 4.75 23.27
C TYR A 202 -12.30 5.31 21.85
N ILE A 203 -13.26 4.91 21.00
CA ILE A 203 -13.49 5.45 19.65
C ILE A 203 -14.91 6.01 19.62
N SER A 204 -15.11 7.21 19.07
CA SER A 204 -16.47 7.73 18.89
C SER A 204 -17.22 6.93 17.82
N ALA A 205 -18.55 6.83 17.94
CA ALA A 205 -19.37 6.12 16.96
C ALA A 205 -19.17 6.64 15.52
N SER A 206 -18.93 7.94 15.36
CA SER A 206 -18.61 8.54 14.07
C SER A 206 -17.22 8.17 13.55
N ASN A 207 -16.21 8.11 14.41
CA ASN A 207 -14.85 7.72 14.02
C ASN A 207 -14.72 6.20 13.76
N GLY A 208 -15.61 5.38 14.31
CA GLY A 208 -15.68 3.95 13.98
C GLY A 208 -15.88 3.66 12.49
N GLY A 209 -16.43 4.61 11.74
CA GLY A 209 -16.63 4.52 10.28
C GLY A 209 -15.44 4.93 9.42
N ILE A 210 -14.31 5.36 10.01
CA ILE A 210 -13.10 5.73 9.25
C ILE A 210 -12.54 4.51 8.50
N LEU A 211 -12.53 3.35 9.15
CA LEU A 211 -12.15 2.07 8.56
C LEU A 211 -13.37 1.43 7.87
N ALA A 212 -13.43 1.56 6.55
CA ALA A 212 -14.49 0.97 5.75
C ALA A 212 -14.16 -0.48 5.38
N GLU A 213 -15.09 -1.41 5.61
CA GLU A 213 -14.97 -2.79 5.15
C GLU A 213 -15.41 -2.90 3.67
N ALA A 214 -14.60 -3.56 2.84
CA ALA A 214 -14.96 -4.10 1.54
C ALA A 214 -14.84 -5.63 1.57
N LYS A 215 -15.91 -6.37 1.30
CA LYS A 215 -15.89 -7.84 1.34
C LYS A 215 -15.39 -8.45 0.03
N GLU A 216 -15.47 -7.69 -1.05
CA GLU A 216 -15.04 -8.08 -2.39
C GLU A 216 -14.32 -6.89 -3.05
N VAL A 217 -13.50 -7.19 -4.06
CA VAL A 217 -12.68 -6.18 -4.75
C VAL A 217 -13.55 -5.12 -5.45
N SER A 218 -14.68 -5.52 -6.02
CA SER A 218 -15.64 -4.63 -6.70
C SER A 218 -16.22 -3.55 -5.79
N GLU A 219 -16.16 -3.72 -4.47
CA GLU A 219 -16.64 -2.74 -3.50
C GLU A 219 -15.61 -1.65 -3.19
N VAL A 220 -14.33 -1.87 -3.51
CA VAL A 220 -13.22 -0.98 -3.14
C VAL A 220 -13.38 0.40 -3.78
N TRP A 221 -13.53 0.46 -5.10
CA TRP A 221 -13.62 1.73 -5.83
C TRP A 221 -14.85 2.55 -5.42
N PRO A 222 -16.08 2.00 -5.38
CA PRO A 222 -17.25 2.72 -4.88
C PRO A 222 -17.08 3.28 -3.47
N LYS A 223 -16.44 2.54 -2.56
CA LYS A 223 -16.21 2.99 -1.17
C LYS A 223 -15.20 4.13 -1.09
N LEU A 224 -14.12 4.08 -1.87
CA LEU A 224 -13.15 5.17 -1.94
C LEU A 224 -13.79 6.45 -2.49
N LEU A 225 -14.57 6.33 -3.57
CA LEU A 225 -15.23 7.46 -4.21
C LEU A 225 -16.32 8.08 -3.34
N ALA A 226 -17.10 7.26 -2.64
CA ALA A 226 -18.20 7.70 -1.79
C ALA A 226 -17.76 8.08 -0.36
N TYR A 227 -16.48 7.94 -0.01
CA TYR A 227 -16.01 8.21 1.34
C TYR A 227 -16.29 9.64 1.76
N GLN A 228 -16.89 9.80 2.94
CA GLN A 228 -17.12 11.08 3.59
C GLN A 228 -16.41 11.10 4.93
N VAL A 229 -15.81 12.24 5.25
CA VAL A 229 -15.09 12.43 6.51
C VAL A 229 -16.03 12.29 7.70
N SER A 230 -15.58 11.60 8.74
CA SER A 230 -16.34 11.50 10.00
C SER A 230 -16.61 12.90 10.60
N ASN A 231 -17.84 13.11 11.08
CA ASN A 231 -18.23 14.32 11.80
C ASN A 231 -17.61 14.42 13.22
N GLY A 232 -16.98 13.35 13.73
CA GLY A 232 -16.32 13.32 15.05
C GLY A 232 -14.81 13.52 15.02
N ARG A 233 -14.26 14.05 13.91
CA ARG A 233 -12.83 14.30 13.77
C ARG A 233 -12.38 15.50 14.58
N MET A 234 -11.12 15.46 15.03
CA MET A 234 -10.51 16.61 15.69
C MET A 234 -10.21 17.71 14.65
N GLN A 235 -10.63 18.94 14.91
CA GLN A 235 -10.28 20.11 14.09
C GLN A 235 -8.96 20.70 14.60
N LEU A 236 -7.87 19.94 14.46
CA LEU A 236 -6.55 20.40 14.84
C LEU A 236 -5.93 21.19 13.69
N ASN A 237 -5.52 22.42 13.96
CA ASN A 237 -4.70 23.21 13.05
C ASN A 237 -3.25 22.78 13.21
N TRP A 238 -2.76 21.97 12.28
CA TRP A 238 -1.38 21.48 12.26
C TRP A 238 -0.40 22.44 11.54
N GLY A 239 -0.79 23.70 11.33
CA GLY A 239 -0.10 24.67 10.48
C GLY A 239 0.47 25.91 11.21
N GLU A 240 0.65 25.84 12.53
CA GLU A 240 1.35 26.87 13.30
C GLU A 240 2.44 26.22 14.18
N GLU A 241 3.53 25.80 13.53
CA GLU A 241 4.90 25.84 14.08
C GLU A 241 5.88 26.21 12.96
#